data_AF-A0A257UV89-F1
#
_entry.id   AF-A0A257UV89-F1
#
_cell.length_a   1.000
_cell.length_b   1.000
_cell.length_c   1.000
_cell.angle_alpha   90.00
_cell.angle_beta   90.00
_cell.angle_gamma   90.00
#
_symmetry.space_group_name_H-M   'P 1'
#
loop_
_entity.id
_entity.type
_entity.pdbx_description
1 polymer ?
#
loop_
_entity_poly.entity_id
_entity_poly.type
_entity_poly.pdbx_seq_one_letter_code
_entity_poly.pdbx_strand_id
1 'polypeptide(L)'
;ALWRRFRDEGPMATQTFIMDFFPLILLFAISVTGLALTASQWWLEGKFYSFLAILHAITVVGALLYLPFGKFFHIFQRPAQLGVKLYQRVGAADAGALCVRCGTRFASRMHIDDVKKVLPEMGFNYRMADGGTWQDLCPSCKRRTLSTAQLRIKGLR
;
A
#
# COMPACT_ATOMS: atom_id res chain seq x y z
N ALA A 1 -18.39 -7.99 17.99
CA ALA A 1 -17.24 -7.14 17.56
C ALA A 1 -16.95 -6.00 18.53
N LEU A 2 -17.96 -5.22 18.95
CA LEU A 2 -17.83 -4.13 19.93
C LEU A 2 -17.34 -4.58 21.32
N TRP A 3 -17.84 -5.71 21.84
CA TRP A 3 -17.45 -6.23 23.17
C TRP A 3 -15.95 -6.54 23.27
N ARG A 4 -15.35 -7.18 22.25
CA ARG A 4 -13.93 -7.53 22.29
C ARG A 4 -13.01 -6.31 22.34
N ARG A 5 -13.46 -5.18 21.74
CA ARG A 5 -12.68 -3.94 21.69
C ARG A 5 -12.68 -3.14 23.00
N PHE A 6 -13.62 -3.43 23.90
CA PHE A 6 -13.67 -2.82 25.24
C PHE A 6 -12.78 -3.52 26.26
N ARG A 7 -12.29 -4.73 25.99
CA ARG A 7 -11.60 -5.56 27.00
C ARG A 7 -10.10 -5.72 26.79
N ASP A 8 -9.58 -5.30 25.64
CA ASP A 8 -8.14 -5.34 25.37
C ASP A 8 -7.54 -3.96 25.64
N GLU A 9 -6.91 -3.81 26.81
CA GLU A 9 -6.08 -2.66 27.16
C GLU A 9 -4.72 -2.78 26.46
N GLY A 10 -4.45 -1.87 25.51
CA GLY A 10 -3.17 -1.71 24.83
C GLY A 10 -3.33 -1.64 23.31
N PRO A 11 -3.36 -0.43 22.69
CA PRO A 11 -2.28 0.57 22.79
C PRO A 11 -2.81 2.02 22.81
N MET A 12 -2.96 2.62 23.99
CA MET A 12 -3.48 4.01 24.13
C MET A 12 -2.43 5.13 23.93
N ALA A 13 -1.18 4.82 23.62
CA ALA A 13 -0.10 5.84 23.64
C ALA A 13 0.27 6.47 22.29
N THR A 14 -0.30 6.04 21.17
CA THR A 14 -0.03 6.64 19.82
C THR A 14 -1.28 6.81 18.96
N GLN A 15 -2.46 6.66 19.56
CA GLN A 15 -3.71 6.54 18.81
C GLN A 15 -4.36 7.91 18.60
N THR A 16 -4.15 8.52 17.43
CA THR A 16 -4.83 9.77 17.06
C THR A 16 -6.33 9.50 16.91
N PHE A 17 -7.14 10.10 17.78
CA PHE A 17 -8.61 9.98 17.81
C PHE A 17 -9.26 10.06 16.41
N ILE A 18 -8.75 10.97 15.58
CA ILE A 18 -9.22 11.19 14.19
C ILE A 18 -9.03 9.95 13.31
N MET A 19 -7.94 9.20 13.44
CA MET A 19 -7.64 8.08 12.54
C MET A 19 -8.43 6.81 12.86
N ASP A 20 -8.98 6.69 14.07
CA ASP A 20 -9.73 5.51 14.50
C ASP A 20 -11.22 5.73 14.74
N PHE A 21 -11.64 6.88 15.25
CA PHE A 21 -13.07 7.16 15.49
C PHE A 21 -13.79 7.69 14.27
N PHE A 22 -13.15 8.54 13.47
CA PHE A 22 -13.74 9.09 12.24
C PHE A 22 -14.26 7.99 11.28
N PRO A 23 -13.47 6.95 10.92
CA PRO A 23 -13.98 5.87 10.06
C PRO A 23 -15.15 5.11 10.68
N LEU A 24 -15.15 4.91 12.01
CA LEU A 24 -16.24 4.20 12.70
C LEU A 24 -17.53 5.03 12.71
N ILE A 25 -17.44 6.33 13.00
CA ILE A 25 -18.58 7.26 12.96
C ILE A 25 -19.17 7.30 11.56
N LEU A 26 -18.32 7.33 10.53
CA LEU A 26 -18.75 7.40 9.16
C LEU A 26 -19.47 6.12 8.70
N LEU A 27 -18.93 4.95 9.04
CA LEU A 27 -19.61 3.67 8.80
C LEU A 27 -20.95 3.57 9.55
N PHE A 28 -20.98 4.05 10.80
CA PHE A 28 -22.20 4.09 11.60
C PHE A 28 -23.25 5.02 10.96
N ALA A 29 -22.85 6.22 10.55
CA ALA A 29 -23.72 7.19 9.88
C ALA A 29 -24.28 6.65 8.56
N ILE A 30 -23.45 6.03 7.72
CA ILE A 30 -23.88 5.38 6.46
C ILE A 30 -24.89 4.27 6.76
N SER A 31 -24.62 3.43 7.76
CA SER A 31 -25.50 2.30 8.12
C SER A 31 -26.85 2.78 8.64
N VAL A 32 -26.85 3.76 9.56
CA VAL A 32 -28.08 4.32 10.15
C VAL A 32 -28.91 5.06 9.11
N THR A 33 -28.28 5.91 8.29
CA THR A 33 -29.00 6.67 7.24
C THR A 33 -29.52 5.75 6.14
N GLY A 34 -28.79 4.69 5.76
CA GLY A 34 -29.25 3.67 4.81
C GLY A 34 -30.43 2.85 5.34
N LEU A 35 -30.39 2.46 6.61
CA LEU A 35 -31.52 1.80 7.26
C LEU A 35 -32.73 2.75 7.38
N ALA A 36 -32.49 4.02 7.70
CA ALA A 36 -33.54 5.04 7.78
C ALA A 36 -34.23 5.30 6.43
N LEU A 37 -33.49 5.22 5.32
CA LEU A 37 -34.09 5.27 3.98
C LEU A 37 -35.06 4.11 3.74
N THR A 38 -34.65 2.90 4.11
CA THR A 38 -35.50 1.71 4.01
C THR A 38 -36.74 1.85 4.91
N ALA A 39 -36.54 2.29 6.14
CA ALA A 39 -37.61 2.56 7.09
C ALA A 39 -38.61 3.62 6.58
N SER A 40 -38.10 4.70 5.98
CA SER A 40 -38.91 5.76 5.40
C SER A 40 -39.80 5.23 4.27
N GLN A 41 -39.27 4.39 3.39
CA GLN A 41 -40.03 3.81 2.29
C GLN A 41 -41.11 2.82 2.76
N TRP A 42 -40.78 1.94 3.71
CA TRP A 42 -41.68 0.86 4.13
C TRP A 42 -42.69 1.27 5.20
N TRP A 43 -42.34 2.16 6.13
CA TRP A 43 -43.20 2.50 7.27
C TRP A 43 -43.73 3.93 7.26
N LEU A 44 -43.05 4.85 6.57
CA LEU A 44 -43.43 6.27 6.56
C LEU A 44 -43.96 6.73 5.20
N GLU A 45 -44.24 5.80 4.28
CA GLU A 45 -44.73 6.09 2.92
C GLU A 45 -43.86 7.12 2.17
N GLY A 46 -42.55 7.13 2.45
CA GLY A 46 -41.58 8.05 1.84
C GLY A 46 -41.47 9.43 2.50
N LYS A 47 -42.12 9.69 3.65
CA LYS A 47 -41.93 10.95 4.39
C LYS A 47 -40.45 11.13 4.78
N PHE A 48 -39.93 12.34 4.59
CA PHE A 48 -38.53 12.74 4.80
C PHE A 48 -37.48 11.99 3.95
N TYR A 49 -37.90 11.21 2.95
CA TYR A 49 -36.99 10.41 2.13
C TYR A 49 -35.93 11.27 1.42
N SER A 50 -36.32 12.38 0.81
CA SER A 50 -35.40 13.27 0.09
C SER A 50 -34.29 13.82 1.00
N PHE A 51 -34.65 14.26 2.22
CA PHE A 51 -33.68 14.73 3.21
C PHE A 51 -32.72 13.62 3.64
N LEU A 52 -33.25 12.44 3.97
CA LEU A 52 -32.45 11.27 4.35
C LEU A 52 -31.53 10.81 3.22
N ALA A 53 -31.97 10.93 1.96
CA ALA A 53 -31.19 10.52 0.79
C ALA A 53 -29.99 11.44 0.58
N ILE A 54 -30.19 12.76 0.71
CA ILE A 54 -29.10 13.74 0.66
C ILE A 54 -28.13 13.49 1.81
N LEU A 55 -28.63 13.28 3.04
CA LEU A 55 -27.78 13.01 4.20
C LEU A 55 -26.95 11.73 4.01
N HIS A 56 -27.57 10.64 3.55
CA HIS A 56 -26.88 9.39 3.24
C HIS A 56 -25.80 9.61 2.18
N ALA A 57 -26.15 10.26 1.07
CA ALA A 57 -25.22 10.54 -0.02
C ALA A 57 -23.98 11.32 0.45
N ILE A 58 -24.15 12.36 1.28
CA ILE A 58 -23.03 13.12 1.85
C ILE A 58 -22.13 12.21 2.69
N THR A 59 -22.70 11.35 3.55
CA THR A 59 -21.91 10.41 4.37
C THR A 59 -21.15 9.39 3.52
N VAL A 60 -21.76 8.87 2.46
CA VAL A 60 -21.11 7.94 1.52
C VAL A 60 -19.99 8.60 0.74
N VAL A 61 -20.22 9.78 0.16
CA VAL A 61 -19.19 10.53 -0.58
C VAL A 61 -18.02 10.87 0.34
N GLY A 62 -18.28 11.32 1.57
CA GLY A 62 -17.25 11.56 2.57
C GLY A 62 -16.41 10.30 2.85
N ALA A 63 -17.04 9.12 2.93
CA ALA A 63 -16.32 7.86 3.12
C ALA A 63 -15.45 7.47 1.94
N LEU A 64 -15.95 7.65 0.72
CA LEU A 64 -15.19 7.35 -0.49
C LEU A 64 -13.98 8.28 -0.63
N LEU A 65 -14.11 9.57 -0.30
CA LEU A 65 -12.99 10.50 -0.28
C LEU A 65 -11.95 10.16 0.80
N TYR A 66 -12.40 9.66 1.96
CA TYR A 66 -11.52 9.24 3.04
C TYR A 66 -10.83 7.88 2.76
N LEU A 67 -11.46 7.00 1.98
CA LEU A 67 -11.03 5.63 1.73
C LEU A 67 -9.56 5.48 1.26
N PRO A 68 -9.03 6.23 0.27
CA PRO A 68 -7.64 6.08 -0.18
C PRO A 68 -6.60 6.58 0.83
N PHE A 69 -6.99 7.47 1.75
CA PHE A 69 -6.08 8.09 2.72
C PHE A 69 -6.27 7.57 4.15
N GLY A 70 -7.26 6.71 4.37
CA GLY A 70 -7.67 6.26 5.68
C GLY A 70 -7.30 4.81 5.99
N LYS A 71 -7.71 4.36 7.17
CA LYS A 71 -7.55 2.97 7.61
C LYS A 71 -8.25 1.96 6.68
N PHE A 72 -9.28 2.38 5.94
CA PHE A 72 -10.00 1.53 4.99
C PHE A 72 -9.17 1.07 3.80
N PHE A 73 -8.05 1.74 3.48
CA PHE A 73 -7.17 1.29 2.39
C PHE A 73 -6.64 -0.15 2.61
N HIS A 74 -6.53 -0.60 3.86
CA HIS A 74 -6.14 -1.97 4.21
C HIS A 74 -7.09 -3.04 3.65
N ILE A 75 -8.35 -2.69 3.37
CA ILE A 75 -9.32 -3.59 2.73
C ILE A 75 -8.82 -4.02 1.34
N PHE A 76 -8.15 -3.12 0.61
CA PHE A 76 -7.55 -3.43 -0.69
C PHE A 76 -6.15 -4.04 -0.56
N GLN A 77 -5.37 -3.59 0.43
CA GLN A 77 -4.00 -4.11 0.64
C GLN A 77 -3.99 -5.59 1.04
N ARG A 78 -4.91 -6.05 1.89
CA ARG A 78 -4.91 -7.45 2.37
C ARG A 78 -5.07 -8.47 1.23
N PRO A 79 -6.03 -8.33 0.30
CA PRO A 79 -6.07 -9.15 -0.91
C PRO A 79 -4.80 -9.01 -1.76
N ALA A 80 -4.27 -7.80 -1.94
CA ALA A 80 -3.05 -7.57 -2.71
C ALA A 80 -1.83 -8.31 -2.14
N GLN A 81 -1.77 -8.51 -0.81
CA GLN A 81 -0.71 -9.32 -0.17
C GLN A 81 -0.69 -10.77 -0.65
N LEU A 82 -1.82 -11.34 -1.08
CA LEU A 82 -1.86 -12.67 -1.68
C LEU A 82 -1.07 -12.70 -2.99
N GLY A 83 -1.26 -11.68 -3.84
CA GLY A 83 -0.51 -11.52 -5.08
C GLY A 83 1.00 -11.40 -4.83
N VAL A 84 1.39 -10.59 -3.83
CA VAL A 84 2.81 -10.46 -3.45
C VAL A 84 3.40 -11.79 -3.00
N LYS A 85 2.68 -12.57 -2.18
CA LYS A 85 3.14 -13.89 -1.73
C LYS A 85 3.27 -14.88 -2.89
N LEU A 86 2.32 -14.87 -3.83
CA LEU A 86 2.37 -15.71 -5.02
C LEU A 86 3.58 -15.33 -5.89
N TYR A 87 3.78 -14.04 -6.12
CA TYR A 87 4.92 -13.49 -6.85
C TYR A 87 6.26 -13.91 -6.24
N GLN A 88 6.39 -13.79 -4.91
CA GLN A 88 7.58 -14.22 -4.19
C GLN A 88 7.79 -15.74 -4.27
N ARG A 89 6.73 -16.54 -4.17
CA ARG A 89 6.80 -18.01 -4.28
C ARG A 89 7.29 -18.43 -5.66
N VAL A 90 6.71 -17.88 -6.73
CA VAL A 90 7.13 -18.17 -8.11
C VAL A 90 8.58 -17.72 -8.33
N GLY A 91 8.94 -16.53 -7.85
CA GLY A 91 10.30 -16.02 -7.94
C GLY A 91 11.34 -16.80 -7.13
N ALA A 92 10.93 -17.52 -6.08
CA ALA A 92 11.82 -18.38 -5.31
C ALA A 92 12.18 -19.67 -6.06
N ALA A 93 11.28 -20.19 -6.90
CA ALA A 93 11.51 -21.39 -7.72
C ALA A 93 12.36 -21.12 -8.97
N ASP A 94 12.48 -19.85 -9.37
CA ASP A 94 13.31 -19.43 -10.48
C ASP A 94 14.82 -19.46 -10.15
N ALA A 95 15.65 -19.63 -11.18
CA ALA A 95 17.11 -19.59 -11.11
C ALA A 95 17.63 -18.29 -10.45
N GLY A 96 16.85 -17.21 -10.56
CA GLY A 96 17.12 -15.93 -9.93
C GLY A 96 18.05 -15.04 -10.73
N ALA A 97 18.12 -13.79 -10.30
CA ALA A 97 19.05 -12.81 -10.82
C ALA A 97 20.42 -12.97 -10.14
N LEU A 98 21.46 -13.13 -10.96
CA LEU A 98 22.86 -13.21 -10.53
C LEU A 98 23.50 -11.83 -10.65
N CYS A 99 24.28 -11.44 -9.64
CA CYS A 99 25.01 -10.19 -9.65
C CYS A 99 26.13 -10.23 -10.71
N VAL A 100 26.19 -9.25 -11.61
CA VAL A 100 27.25 -9.18 -12.64
C VAL A 100 28.66 -9.00 -12.07
N ARG A 101 28.78 -8.50 -10.83
CA ARG A 101 30.08 -8.24 -10.17
C ARG A 101 30.60 -9.40 -9.32
N CYS A 102 29.71 -10.10 -8.60
CA CYS A 102 30.12 -11.15 -7.64
C CYS A 102 29.48 -12.52 -7.90
N GLY A 103 28.66 -12.65 -8.94
CA GLY A 103 28.02 -13.91 -9.34
C GLY A 103 26.93 -14.42 -8.39
N THR A 104 26.74 -13.83 -7.22
CA THR A 104 25.77 -14.33 -6.22
C THR A 104 24.33 -14.05 -6.65
N ARG A 105 23.44 -15.05 -6.45
CA ARG A 105 21.98 -14.86 -6.54
C ARG A 105 21.50 -13.88 -5.47
N PHE A 106 20.70 -12.87 -5.86
CA PHE A 106 20.26 -11.83 -4.92
C PHE A 106 18.76 -11.50 -4.95
N ALA A 107 18.05 -11.84 -6.02
CA ALA A 107 16.61 -11.66 -6.17
C ALA A 107 16.06 -12.65 -7.20
N SER A 108 14.73 -12.72 -7.40
CA SER A 108 14.16 -13.45 -8.53
C SER A 108 14.48 -12.75 -9.85
N ARG A 109 14.57 -13.49 -10.96
CA ARG A 109 14.78 -12.92 -12.29
C ARG A 109 13.62 -11.99 -12.66
N MET A 110 12.39 -12.49 -12.48
CA MET A 110 11.14 -11.75 -12.70
C MET A 110 11.17 -10.37 -12.03
N HIS A 111 11.57 -10.30 -10.76
CA HIS A 111 11.63 -9.02 -10.04
C HIS A 111 12.62 -8.04 -10.63
N ILE A 112 13.81 -8.51 -11.02
CA ILE A 112 14.82 -7.64 -11.59
C ILE A 112 14.41 -7.17 -12.98
N ASP A 113 13.82 -8.04 -13.79
CA ASP A 113 13.38 -7.70 -15.14
C ASP A 113 12.20 -6.70 -15.10
N ASP A 114 11.24 -6.89 -14.19
CA ASP A 114 10.14 -5.94 -13.96
C ASP A 114 10.66 -4.56 -13.56
N VAL A 115 11.62 -4.51 -12.61
CA VAL A 115 12.22 -3.25 -12.17
C VAL A 115 12.99 -2.56 -13.30
N LYS A 116 13.72 -3.32 -14.13
CA LYS A 116 14.42 -2.78 -15.31
C LYS A 116 13.49 -2.22 -16.36
N LYS A 117 12.28 -2.77 -16.48
CA LYS A 117 11.25 -2.29 -17.40
C LYS A 117 10.57 -1.02 -16.88
N VAL A 118 10.14 -1.02 -15.62
CA VAL A 118 9.33 0.07 -15.03
C VAL A 118 10.15 1.33 -14.76
N LEU A 119 11.41 1.21 -14.34
CA LEU A 119 12.21 2.39 -14.00
C LEU A 119 12.38 3.38 -15.18
N PRO A 120 12.72 2.93 -16.39
CA PRO A 120 12.73 3.80 -17.58
C PRO A 120 11.37 4.44 -17.89
N GLU A 121 10.26 3.69 -17.74
CA GLU A 121 8.90 4.21 -17.96
C GLU A 121 8.56 5.34 -16.98
N MET A 122 9.11 5.29 -15.76
CA MET A 122 8.99 6.32 -14.74
C MET A 122 10.03 7.46 -14.88
N GLY A 123 10.83 7.46 -15.95
CA GLY A 123 11.86 8.47 -16.21
C GLY A 123 13.18 8.29 -15.48
N PHE A 124 13.41 7.14 -14.82
CA PHE A 124 14.67 6.84 -14.13
C PHE A 124 15.64 6.07 -15.04
N ASN A 125 16.76 6.70 -15.39
CA ASN A 125 17.81 6.06 -16.17
C ASN A 125 19.00 5.65 -15.29
N TYR A 126 19.14 4.35 -15.05
CA TYR A 126 20.23 3.75 -14.29
C TYR A 126 21.19 2.90 -15.14
N ARG A 127 21.32 3.25 -16.43
CA ARG A 127 22.30 2.61 -17.30
C ARG A 127 23.71 2.99 -16.85
N MET A 128 24.61 2.02 -16.84
CA MET A 128 26.02 2.18 -16.52
C MET A 128 26.83 2.39 -17.81
N ALA A 129 28.06 2.89 -17.69
CA ALA A 129 28.92 3.19 -18.84
C ALA A 129 29.34 1.94 -19.64
N ASP A 130 29.28 0.76 -19.02
CA ASP A 130 29.60 -0.54 -19.61
C ASP A 130 28.42 -1.16 -20.39
N GLY A 131 27.29 -0.44 -20.52
CA GLY A 131 26.08 -0.93 -21.15
C GLY A 131 25.18 -1.77 -20.24
N GLY A 132 25.62 -2.09 -19.02
CA GLY A 132 24.81 -2.74 -18.00
C GLY A 132 23.81 -1.79 -17.34
N THR A 133 22.97 -2.31 -16.45
CA THR A 133 22.08 -1.49 -15.62
C THR A 133 22.42 -1.62 -14.15
N TRP A 134 22.18 -0.57 -13.35
CA TRP A 134 22.40 -0.64 -11.91
C TRP A 134 21.59 -1.75 -11.24
N GLN A 135 20.47 -2.16 -11.84
CA GLN A 135 19.60 -3.24 -11.39
C GLN A 135 20.30 -4.61 -11.41
N ASP A 136 21.37 -4.78 -12.20
CA ASP A 136 22.18 -6.00 -12.30
C ASP A 136 23.13 -6.24 -11.11
N LEU A 137 23.26 -5.27 -10.22
CA LEU A 137 24.13 -5.36 -9.05
C LEU A 137 23.33 -5.74 -7.79
N CYS A 138 23.87 -6.69 -7.00
CA CYS A 138 23.31 -6.99 -5.68
C CYS A 138 23.48 -5.80 -4.71
N PRO A 139 22.65 -5.70 -3.65
CA PRO A 139 22.71 -4.58 -2.70
C PRO A 139 24.10 -4.34 -2.09
N SER A 140 24.84 -5.41 -1.79
CA SER A 140 26.20 -5.30 -1.26
C SER A 140 27.19 -4.72 -2.27
N CYS A 141 27.13 -5.14 -3.54
CA CYS A 141 27.97 -4.58 -4.60
C CYS A 141 27.61 -3.12 -4.92
N LYS A 142 26.33 -2.75 -4.86
CA LYS A 142 25.89 -1.34 -5.00
C LYS A 142 26.51 -0.45 -3.93
N ARG A 143 26.43 -0.86 -2.66
CA ARG A 143 27.05 -0.13 -1.54
C ARG A 143 28.56 0.01 -1.70
N ARG A 144 29.25 -1.06 -2.12
CA ARG A 144 30.70 -1.04 -2.41
C ARG A 144 31.05 -0.06 -3.52
N THR A 145 30.24 0.02 -4.58
CA THR A 145 30.49 0.97 -5.67
C THR A 145 30.40 2.43 -5.17
N LEU A 146 29.40 2.75 -4.33
CA LEU A 146 29.29 4.08 -3.71
C LEU A 146 30.50 4.39 -2.82
N SER A 147 30.91 3.46 -1.96
CA SER A 147 32.08 3.67 -1.09
C SER A 147 33.37 3.84 -1.90
N THR A 148 33.56 3.06 -2.97
CA THR A 148 34.73 3.23 -3.85
C THR A 148 34.73 4.56 -4.60
N ALA A 149 33.56 5.06 -5.00
CA ALA A 149 33.45 6.38 -5.63
C ALA A 149 33.79 7.50 -4.62
N GLN A 150 33.31 7.38 -3.38
CA GLN A 150 33.63 8.32 -2.31
C GLN A 150 35.12 8.34 -1.95
N LEU A 151 35.76 7.16 -1.86
CA LEU A 151 37.20 7.05 -1.61
C LEU A 151 38.03 7.70 -2.73
N ARG A 152 37.65 7.44 -3.99
CA ARG A 152 38.28 8.09 -5.16
C ARG A 152 38.16 9.62 -5.11
N ILE A 153 37.01 10.15 -4.73
CA ILE A 153 36.81 11.61 -4.57
C ILE A 153 37.69 12.16 -3.45
N LYS A 154 37.84 11.43 -2.34
CA LYS A 154 38.69 11.82 -1.21
C LYS A 154 40.20 11.61 -1.45
N GLY A 155 40.61 11.10 -2.61
CA GLY A 155 42.02 10.82 -2.92
C GLY A 155 42.62 9.64 -2.13
N LEU A 156 41.79 8.87 -1.42
CA LEU A 156 42.21 7.68 -0.69
C LEU A 156 42.10 6.50 -1.66
N ARG A 157 43.25 6.01 -2.16
CA ARG A 157 43.31 4.84 -3.04
C ARG A 157 43.31 3.55 -2.24
#